data_AF-A0A944QDP4-F1
#
_entry.id   AF-A0A944QDP4-F1
#
_cell.length_a   1.000
_cell.length_b   1.000
_cell.length_c   1.000
_cell.angle_alpha   90.00
_cell.angle_beta   90.00
_cell.angle_gamma   90.00
#
_symmetry.space_group_name_H-M   'P 1'
#
loop_
_entity.id
_entity.type
_entity.pdbx_description
1 polymer ?
#
loop_
_entity_poly.entity_id
_entity_poly.type
_entity_poly.pdbx_seq_one_letter_code
_entity_poly.pdbx_strand_id
1 'polypeptide(L)'
;MSSQIPEPPPTAAHAKADINSLGDLLGDVTRDLSTLMRQELELAKAEAKQSATKAGKGGGLLAGAGVAGHFVLLFLSVALWYAPGELIGLVWSAVVVAVIWGIIAAILVSVGRKELNRIKGMPQTAETLQPP
;
A
#
# COMPACT_ATOMS: atom_id res chain seq x y z
N MET A 1 84.95 4.95 16.88
CA MET A 1 83.76 4.33 16.26
C MET A 1 82.74 4.07 17.36
N SER A 2 81.54 4.66 17.17
CA SER A 2 80.22 4.23 17.64
C SER A 2 79.92 4.14 19.14
N SER A 3 79.30 5.20 19.66
CA SER A 3 78.50 5.23 20.89
C SER A 3 77.16 4.51 20.69
N GLN A 4 76.89 3.43 21.43
CA GLN A 4 75.58 2.79 21.48
C GLN A 4 74.68 3.53 22.47
N ILE A 5 73.57 4.09 21.98
CA ILE A 5 72.50 4.65 22.79
C ILE A 5 71.51 3.52 23.09
N PRO A 6 71.14 3.25 24.36
CA PRO A 6 70.09 2.28 24.69
C PRO A 6 68.72 2.79 24.22
N GLU A 7 68.06 2.03 23.34
CA GLU A 7 66.67 2.27 22.94
C GLU A 7 65.73 2.07 24.15
N PRO A 8 64.81 3.00 24.44
CA PRO A 8 63.85 2.85 25.53
C PRO A 8 62.85 1.72 25.23
N PRO A 9 62.36 0.98 26.25
CA PRO A 9 61.44 -0.13 26.05
C PRO A 9 60.11 0.38 25.46
N PRO A 10 59.49 -0.39 24.53
CA PRO A 10 58.21 -0.03 23.94
C PRO A 10 57.17 0.18 25.05
N THR A 11 56.57 1.37 25.06
CA THR A 11 55.54 1.71 26.05
C THR A 11 54.33 0.80 25.84
N ALA A 12 53.78 0.22 26.91
CA ALA A 12 52.66 -0.74 26.86
C ALA A 12 51.41 -0.23 26.09
N ALA A 13 51.30 1.08 25.89
CA ALA A 13 50.30 1.70 25.03
C ALA A 13 50.45 1.35 23.54
N HIS A 14 51.68 1.24 23.01
CA HIS A 14 51.93 0.80 21.62
C HIS A 14 51.67 -0.69 21.44
N ALA A 15 52.09 -1.52 22.41
CA ALA A 15 51.77 -2.94 22.40
C ALA A 15 50.24 -3.15 22.41
N LYS A 16 49.49 -2.40 23.22
CA LYS A 16 48.02 -2.50 23.26
C LYS A 16 47.34 -1.96 22.00
N ALA A 17 47.93 -0.96 21.34
CA ALA A 17 47.45 -0.42 20.06
C ALA A 17 47.72 -1.39 18.87
N ASP A 18 48.81 -2.16 18.90
CA ASP A 18 49.09 -3.22 17.91
C ASP A 18 48.26 -4.49 18.16
N ILE A 19 47.84 -4.75 19.41
CA ILE A 19 47.02 -5.91 19.79
C ILE A 19 45.52 -5.63 19.59
N ASN A 20 45.08 -4.38 19.74
CA ASN A 20 43.75 -3.93 19.31
C ASN A 20 43.80 -3.61 17.80
N SER A 21 44.06 -4.70 17.09
CA SER A 21 44.33 -4.85 15.68
C SER A 21 43.17 -4.33 14.81
N LEU A 22 43.48 -4.04 13.55
CA LEU A 22 42.53 -3.80 12.45
C LEU A 22 41.31 -4.75 12.46
N GLY A 23 41.47 -5.97 13.00
CA GLY A 23 40.38 -6.93 13.21
C GLY A 23 39.28 -6.45 14.17
N ASP A 24 39.62 -5.73 15.23
CA ASP A 24 38.64 -5.15 16.18
C ASP A 24 37.86 -4.00 15.51
N LEU A 25 38.56 -3.14 14.75
CA LEU A 25 37.90 -2.06 13.99
C LEU A 25 36.99 -2.60 12.89
N LEU A 26 37.40 -3.66 12.17
CA LEU A 26 36.54 -4.33 11.19
C LEU A 26 35.33 -5.00 11.86
N GLY A 27 35.53 -5.57 13.05
CA GLY A 27 34.47 -6.14 13.87
C GLY A 27 33.43 -5.10 14.30
N ASP A 28 33.88 -3.94 14.74
CA ASP A 28 32.99 -2.83 15.12
C ASP A 28 32.24 -2.25 13.91
N VAL A 29 32.90 -2.03 12.77
CA VAL A 29 32.22 -1.56 11.54
C VAL A 29 31.18 -2.58 11.05
N THR A 30 31.51 -3.88 11.10
CA THR A 30 30.57 -4.94 10.71
C THR A 30 29.36 -4.99 11.63
N ARG A 31 29.58 -4.78 12.94
CA ARG A 31 28.52 -4.72 13.94
C ARG A 31 27.64 -3.48 13.78
N ASP A 32 28.22 -2.33 13.46
CA ASP A 32 27.49 -1.10 13.18
C ASP A 32 26.65 -1.24 11.91
N LEU A 33 27.22 -1.82 10.84
CA LEU A 33 26.49 -2.06 9.59
C LEU A 33 25.36 -3.07 9.79
N SER A 34 25.58 -4.13 10.58
CA SER A 34 24.51 -5.07 10.96
C SER A 34 23.41 -4.41 11.79
N THR A 35 23.77 -3.41 12.60
CA THR A 35 22.82 -2.63 13.40
C THR A 35 21.98 -1.72 12.51
N LEU A 36 22.61 -1.01 11.56
CA LEU A 36 21.91 -0.19 10.57
C LEU A 36 20.97 -1.03 9.68
N MET A 37 21.42 -2.17 9.19
CA MET A 37 20.57 -3.08 8.39
C MET A 37 19.32 -3.53 9.18
N ARG A 38 19.48 -3.85 10.46
CA ARG A 38 18.34 -4.18 11.33
C ARG A 38 17.39 -2.99 11.51
N GLN A 39 17.93 -1.78 11.70
CA GLN A 39 17.12 -0.57 11.85
C GLN A 39 16.34 -0.24 10.57
N GLU A 40 16.97 -0.32 9.39
CA GLU A 40 16.30 -0.13 8.10
C GLU A 40 15.18 -1.15 7.89
N LEU A 41 15.41 -2.42 8.27
CA LEU A 41 14.38 -3.46 8.22
C LEU A 41 13.23 -3.18 9.20
N GLU A 42 13.54 -2.74 10.42
CA GLU A 42 12.52 -2.37 11.41
C GLU A 42 11.72 -1.15 10.97
N LEU A 43 12.37 -0.16 10.36
CA LEU A 43 11.73 1.03 9.80
C LEU A 43 10.84 0.67 8.61
N ALA A 44 11.37 -0.08 7.63
CA ALA A 44 10.60 -0.54 6.48
C ALA A 44 9.39 -1.39 6.92
N LYS A 45 9.56 -2.23 7.95
CA LYS A 45 8.46 -3.00 8.54
C LYS A 45 7.43 -2.09 9.21
N ALA A 46 7.86 -1.04 9.93
CA ALA A 46 6.97 -0.07 10.54
C ALA A 46 6.18 0.71 9.47
N GLU A 47 6.85 1.17 8.42
CA GLU A 47 6.23 1.89 7.31
C GLU A 47 5.25 1.00 6.52
N ALA A 48 5.63 -0.26 6.26
CA ALA A 48 4.75 -1.24 5.64
C ALA A 48 3.50 -1.50 6.50
N LYS A 49 3.66 -1.64 7.82
CA LYS A 49 2.54 -1.83 8.76
C LYS A 49 1.64 -0.60 8.81
N GLN A 50 2.21 0.60 8.83
CA GLN A 50 1.46 1.85 8.81
C GLN A 50 0.67 2.00 7.50
N SER A 51 1.32 1.71 6.37
CA SER A 51 0.70 1.71 5.04
C SER A 51 -0.43 0.70 4.96
N ALA A 52 -0.21 -0.54 5.42
CA ALA A 52 -1.24 -1.57 5.47
C ALA A 52 -2.42 -1.19 6.36
N THR A 53 -2.17 -0.55 7.50
CA THR A 53 -3.23 -0.07 8.41
C THR A 53 -4.04 1.03 7.75
N LYS A 54 -3.38 2.00 7.10
CA LYS A 54 -4.05 3.11 6.42
C LYS A 54 -4.86 2.61 5.22
N ALA A 55 -4.29 1.73 4.42
CA ALA A 55 -4.98 1.06 3.31
C ALA A 55 -6.15 0.22 3.81
N GLY A 56 -5.98 -0.54 4.90
CA GLY A 56 -7.03 -1.35 5.53
C GLY A 56 -8.18 -0.51 6.07
N LYS A 57 -7.89 0.61 6.74
CA LYS A 57 -8.92 1.56 7.19
C LYS A 57 -9.66 2.19 6.01
N GLY A 58 -8.92 2.64 5.00
CA GLY A 58 -9.51 3.22 3.78
C GLY A 58 -10.40 2.21 3.04
N GLY A 59 -9.89 1.00 2.81
CA GLY A 59 -10.63 -0.10 2.19
C GLY A 59 -11.86 -0.51 3.00
N GLY A 60 -11.72 -0.59 4.34
CA GLY A 60 -12.84 -0.89 5.24
C GLY A 60 -13.93 0.19 5.21
N LEU A 61 -13.56 1.47 5.20
CA LEU A 61 -14.52 2.57 5.06
C LEU A 61 -15.23 2.54 3.71
N LEU A 62 -14.52 2.28 2.61
CA LEU A 62 -15.13 2.16 1.27
C LEU A 62 -16.06 0.95 1.17
N ALA A 63 -15.67 -0.19 1.74
CA ALA A 63 -16.53 -1.38 1.82
C ALA A 63 -17.79 -1.09 2.62
N GLY A 64 -17.66 -0.47 3.80
CA GLY A 64 -18.77 -0.04 4.64
C GLY A 64 -19.69 0.96 3.93
N ALA A 65 -19.12 1.94 3.22
CA ALA A 65 -19.88 2.90 2.41
C ALA A 65 -20.64 2.22 1.27
N GLY A 66 -20.07 1.19 0.64
CA GLY A 66 -20.76 0.37 -0.36
C GLY A 66 -21.99 -0.34 0.21
N VAL A 67 -21.85 -0.98 1.37
CA VAL A 67 -22.96 -1.64 2.07
C VAL A 67 -24.02 -0.63 2.52
N ALA A 68 -23.61 0.47 3.15
CA ALA A 68 -24.53 1.51 3.59
C ALA A 68 -25.27 2.15 2.40
N GLY A 69 -24.55 2.44 1.30
CA GLY A 69 -25.14 2.94 0.05
C GLY A 69 -26.14 1.96 -0.56
N HIS A 70 -25.88 0.65 -0.50
CA HIS A 70 -26.85 -0.36 -0.93
C HIS A 70 -28.15 -0.31 -0.11
N PHE A 71 -28.06 -0.20 1.22
CA PHE A 71 -29.26 -0.05 2.07
C PHE A 71 -30.00 1.26 1.81
N VAL A 72 -29.29 2.37 1.57
CA VAL A 72 -29.92 3.64 1.19
C VAL A 72 -30.72 3.46 -0.11
N LEU A 73 -30.13 2.83 -1.13
CA LEU A 73 -30.83 2.57 -2.40
C LEU A 73 -32.04 1.64 -2.21
N LEU A 74 -31.94 0.65 -1.33
CA LEU A 74 -33.04 -0.25 -0.99
C LEU A 74 -34.20 0.51 -0.34
N PHE A 75 -33.93 1.27 0.73
CA PHE A 75 -34.97 2.04 1.42
C PHE A 75 -35.55 3.14 0.54
N LEU A 76 -34.72 3.78 -0.28
CA LEU A 76 -35.18 4.76 -1.27
C LEU A 76 -36.13 4.11 -2.28
N SER A 77 -35.85 2.88 -2.72
CA SER A 77 -36.73 2.14 -3.63
C SER A 77 -38.07 1.81 -2.99
N VAL A 78 -38.08 1.38 -1.72
CA VAL A 78 -39.33 1.14 -0.97
C VAL A 78 -40.10 2.43 -0.79
N ALA A 79 -39.43 3.53 -0.44
CA ALA A 79 -40.06 4.84 -0.29
C ALA A 79 -40.68 5.31 -1.61
N LEU A 80 -39.96 5.19 -2.74
CA LEU A 80 -40.48 5.51 -4.07
C LEU A 80 -41.64 4.60 -4.49
N TRP A 81 -41.67 3.35 -4.03
CA TRP A 81 -42.80 2.47 -4.25
C TRP A 81 -44.03 2.95 -3.48
N TYR A 82 -43.89 3.25 -2.19
CA TYR A 82 -45.04 3.61 -1.35
C TYR A 82 -45.52 5.05 -1.53
N ALA A 83 -44.62 6.01 -1.76
CA ALA A 83 -44.95 7.45 -1.78
C ALA A 83 -46.01 7.86 -2.81
N PRO A 84 -45.96 7.43 -4.08
CA PRO A 84 -47.02 7.71 -5.04
C PRO A 84 -48.13 6.64 -5.00
N GLY A 85 -48.01 5.62 -4.14
CA GLY A 85 -48.96 4.51 -4.04
C GLY A 85 -50.40 4.95 -3.79
N GLU A 86 -50.59 6.04 -3.04
CA GLU A 86 -51.91 6.64 -2.81
C GLU A 86 -52.43 7.46 -4.01
N LEU A 87 -51.55 7.95 -4.89
CA LEU A 87 -51.93 8.77 -6.04
C LEU A 87 -52.23 7.93 -7.30
N ILE A 88 -51.39 6.94 -7.59
CA ILE A 88 -51.45 6.16 -8.85
C ILE A 88 -51.68 4.66 -8.63
N GLY A 89 -51.73 4.20 -7.38
CA GLY A 89 -51.81 2.79 -7.01
C GLY A 89 -50.44 2.10 -6.97
N LEU A 90 -50.31 1.11 -6.08
CA LEU A 90 -49.06 0.40 -5.82
C LEU A 90 -48.49 -0.32 -7.06
N VAL A 91 -49.35 -0.81 -7.96
CA VAL A 91 -48.93 -1.50 -9.19
C VAL A 91 -48.22 -0.53 -10.15
N TRP A 92 -48.81 0.64 -10.40
CA TRP A 92 -48.20 1.64 -11.28
C TRP A 92 -46.96 2.27 -10.68
N SER A 93 -46.94 2.42 -9.35
CA SER A 93 -45.73 2.81 -8.63
C SER A 93 -44.58 1.81 -8.84
N ALA A 94 -44.86 0.51 -8.75
CA ALA A 94 -43.87 -0.53 -9.02
C ALA A 94 -43.31 -0.45 -10.45
N VAL A 95 -44.16 -0.17 -11.45
CA VAL A 95 -43.73 0.02 -12.85
C VAL A 95 -42.79 1.22 -12.97
N VAL A 96 -43.11 2.35 -12.33
CA VAL A 96 -42.24 3.54 -12.34
C VAL A 96 -40.88 3.24 -11.72
N VAL A 97 -40.87 2.60 -10.55
CA VAL A 97 -39.62 2.18 -9.88
C VAL A 97 -38.81 1.24 -10.77
N ALA A 98 -39.45 0.28 -11.44
CA ALA A 98 -38.79 -0.63 -12.37
C ALA A 98 -38.18 0.09 -13.57
N VAL A 99 -38.87 1.07 -14.16
CA VAL A 99 -38.35 1.89 -15.27
C VAL A 99 -37.14 2.70 -14.83
N ILE A 100 -37.20 3.33 -13.64
CA ILE A 100 -36.07 4.10 -13.08
C ILE A 100 -34.84 3.19 -12.92
N TRP A 101 -35.00 2.02 -12.30
CA TRP A 101 -33.90 1.07 -12.13
C TRP A 101 -33.39 0.52 -13.47
N GLY A 102 -34.27 0.30 -14.45
CA GLY A 102 -33.89 -0.10 -15.80
C GLY A 102 -32.98 0.93 -16.49
N ILE A 103 -33.31 2.21 -16.37
CA ILE A 103 -32.49 3.31 -16.89
C ILE A 103 -31.12 3.36 -16.19
N ILE A 104 -31.11 3.29 -14.85
CA ILE A 104 -29.87 3.28 -14.06
C ILE A 104 -28.99 2.09 -14.49
N ALA A 105 -29.56 0.89 -14.62
CA ALA A 105 -28.84 -0.31 -15.05
C ALA A 105 -28.24 -0.14 -16.46
N ALA A 106 -29.01 0.40 -17.41
CA ALA A 106 -28.53 0.67 -18.77
C ALA A 106 -27.34 1.63 -18.78
N ILE A 107 -27.38 2.69 -17.96
CA ILE A 107 -26.27 3.65 -17.80
C ILE A 107 -25.05 2.95 -17.18
N LEU A 108 -25.22 2.22 -16.08
CA LEU A 108 -24.13 1.53 -15.39
C LEU A 108 -23.43 0.51 -16.30
N VAL A 109 -24.19 -0.28 -17.06
CA VAL A 109 -23.63 -1.22 -18.05
C VAL A 109 -22.86 -0.47 -19.12
N SER A 110 -23.38 0.66 -19.62
CA SER A 110 -22.73 1.46 -20.66
C SER A 110 -21.41 2.06 -20.18
N VAL A 111 -21.40 2.68 -18.99
CA VAL A 111 -20.18 3.24 -18.39
C VAL A 111 -19.19 2.13 -18.03
N GLY A 112 -19.65 1.04 -17.43
CA GLY A 112 -18.79 -0.09 -17.09
C GLY A 112 -18.11 -0.70 -18.32
N ARG A 113 -18.85 -0.88 -19.42
CA ARG A 113 -18.27 -1.30 -20.71
C ARG A 113 -17.23 -0.31 -21.22
N LYS A 114 -17.49 1.00 -21.13
CA LYS A 114 -16.55 2.04 -21.55
C LYS A 114 -15.24 1.99 -20.77
N GLU A 115 -15.30 1.86 -19.44
CA GLU A 115 -14.10 1.78 -18.60
C GLU A 115 -13.33 0.48 -18.83
N LEU A 116 -14.01 -0.66 -18.95
CA LEU A 116 -13.35 -1.94 -19.27
C LEU A 116 -12.65 -1.90 -20.64
N ASN A 117 -13.26 -1.26 -21.63
CA ASN A 117 -12.63 -1.07 -22.94
C ASN A 117 -11.44 -0.11 -22.88
N ARG A 118 -11.46 0.88 -21.99
CA ARG A 118 -10.34 1.80 -21.75
C ARG A 118 -9.12 1.08 -21.16
N ILE A 119 -9.34 0.10 -20.29
CA ILE A 119 -8.27 -0.75 -19.74
C ILE A 119 -7.70 -1.67 -20.83
N LYS A 120 -8.56 -2.27 -21.68
CA LYS A 120 -8.13 -3.10 -22.82
C LYS A 120 -7.37 -2.32 -23.91
N GLY A 121 -7.54 -1.01 -23.97
CA GLY A 121 -6.88 -0.12 -24.94
C GLY A 121 -5.47 0.32 -24.57
N MET A 122 -4.88 -0.11 -23.45
CA MET A 122 -3.44 0.10 -23.19
C MET A 122 -2.62 -0.87 -24.05
N PRO A 123 -1.88 -0.40 -25.07
CA PRO A 123 -1.06 -1.25 -25.90
C PRO A 123 0.18 -1.72 -25.10
N GLN A 124 0.30 -3.04 -24.97
CA GLN A 124 1.53 -3.81 -25.12
C GLN A 124 2.86 -3.20 -24.65
N THR A 125 3.09 -3.10 -23.33
CA THR A 125 4.47 -3.16 -22.78
C THR A 125 5.10 -4.56 -22.92
N ALA A 126 4.45 -5.47 -23.66
CA ALA A 126 4.96 -6.79 -24.00
C ALA A 126 5.78 -6.81 -25.31
N GLU A 127 5.64 -5.80 -26.18
CA GLU A 127 6.42 -5.72 -27.43
C GLU A 127 7.82 -5.12 -27.20
N THR A 128 8.07 -4.39 -26.12
CA THR A 128 9.39 -3.83 -25.78
C THR A 128 10.33 -4.82 -25.07
N LEU A 129 9.90 -6.08 -24.87
CA LEU A 129 10.71 -7.14 -24.25
C LEU A 129 11.03 -8.31 -25.20
N GLN A 130 10.85 -8.17 -26.51
CA GLN A 130 11.48 -9.10 -27.47
C GLN A 130 12.88 -8.60 -27.80
N PRO A 131 13.96 -9.25 -27.32
CA PRO A 131 15.30 -8.99 -27.80
C PRO A 131 15.41 -9.48 -29.27
N PRO A 132 16.25 -8.83 -30.09
CA PRO A 132 16.45 -9.16 -31.50
C PRO A 132 17.03 -10.56 -31.73
#